data_AF-A0A087D5P6-F1
#
_entry.id   AF-A0A087D5P6-F1
#
_cell.length_a   1.000
_cell.length_b   1.000
_cell.length_c   1.000
_cell.angle_alpha   90.00
_cell.angle_beta   90.00
_cell.angle_gamma   90.00
#
_symmetry.space_group_name_H-M   'P 1'
#
loop_
_entity.id
_entity.type
_entity.pdbx_description
1 polymer ?
#
loop_
_entity_poly.entity_id
_entity_poly.type
_entity_poly.pdbx_seq_one_letter_code
_entity_poly.pdbx_strand_id
1 'polypeptide(L)'
;MSRPEPKPMPRLLSALCAIAAVILICALGVIVVNHQNPSADRKPETAVTETGSAKGSRPTQDDWAGLKAAGIPVPGSWSERTKAFPVSTDGNGAASINENGKSVILDDGGAGPIDTALETVNAILDPNGSDDDWRSRVLDLIGDDGAGNGHPISDAPRWWWTQRRFQADSVCSGQSDATYISYAYECSTDGTWPGSDEDAIQSNPFYTAAETSFPVPDGLSIPSTSNPQLTVSRAYDTVLIPMDDGNWHVTVYCPASLDGPLLDKHSNETEAPKAGKESYTVVSATGYGTRQRPCRTVEVVVGGQKPFWSLKDTR
;
A
#
# COMPACT_ATOMS: atom_id res chain seq x y z
N MET A 1 33.27 27.83 -16.33
CA MET A 1 32.10 28.74 -16.43
C MET A 1 31.06 28.22 -15.46
N SER A 2 30.86 28.92 -14.34
CA SER A 2 29.96 28.48 -13.26
C SER A 2 28.50 28.77 -13.63
N ARG A 3 27.66 27.74 -13.59
CA ARG A 3 26.22 27.83 -13.82
C ARG A 3 25.58 28.52 -12.59
N PRO A 4 24.78 29.58 -12.76
CA PRO A 4 24.16 30.25 -11.62
C PRO A 4 23.11 29.32 -10.98
N GLU A 5 23.09 29.29 -9.64
CA GLU A 5 22.11 28.54 -8.86
C GLU A 5 20.68 29.01 -9.15
N PRO A 6 19.70 28.08 -9.23
CA PRO A 6 18.31 28.44 -9.41
C PRO A 6 17.80 29.18 -8.17
N LYS A 7 17.30 30.40 -8.37
CA LYS A 7 16.69 31.18 -7.30
C LYS A 7 15.49 30.43 -6.69
N PRO A 8 15.33 30.44 -5.35
CA PRO A 8 14.20 29.82 -4.70
C PRO A 8 12.89 30.46 -5.19
N MET A 9 11.95 29.61 -5.58
CA MET A 9 10.68 30.03 -6.13
C MET A 9 9.84 30.71 -5.03
N PRO A 10 9.24 31.89 -5.28
CA PRO A 10 8.46 32.59 -4.27
C PRO A 10 7.26 31.75 -3.82
N ARG A 11 6.98 31.74 -2.50
CA ARG A 11 5.96 30.89 -1.86
C ARG A 11 4.58 30.97 -2.51
N LEU A 12 4.21 32.14 -3.02
CA LEU A 12 2.95 32.36 -3.74
C LEU A 12 2.90 31.62 -5.09
N LEU A 13 4.03 31.52 -5.80
CA LEU A 13 4.11 30.77 -7.05
C LEU A 13 4.05 29.26 -6.79
N SER A 14 4.70 28.78 -5.73
CA SER A 14 4.61 27.38 -5.30
C SER A 14 3.17 26.99 -4.95
N ALA A 15 2.46 27.84 -4.19
CA ALA A 15 1.06 27.63 -3.87
C ALA A 15 0.16 27.62 -5.12
N LEU A 16 0.40 28.53 -6.08
CA LEU A 16 -0.35 28.55 -7.33
C LEU A 16 -0.09 27.31 -8.20
N CYS A 17 1.15 26.79 -8.23
CA CYS A 17 1.47 25.55 -8.92
C CYS A 17 0.82 24.33 -8.25
N ALA A 18 0.76 24.29 -6.92
CA ALA A 18 0.08 23.23 -6.18
C ALA A 18 -1.44 23.25 -6.44
N ILE A 19 -2.06 24.43 -6.45
CA ILE A 19 -3.49 24.59 -6.78
C ILE A 19 -3.75 24.17 -8.23
N ALA A 20 -2.90 24.57 -9.17
CA ALA A 20 -3.03 24.17 -10.57
C ALA A 20 -2.90 22.64 -10.73
N ALA A 21 -1.99 22.00 -10.00
CA ALA A 21 -1.84 20.54 -10.00
C ALA A 21 -3.09 19.83 -9.46
N VAL A 22 -3.67 20.32 -8.36
CA VAL A 22 -4.92 19.77 -7.79
C VAL A 22 -6.09 19.90 -8.77
N ILE A 23 -6.24 21.05 -9.44
CA ILE A 23 -7.30 21.25 -10.43
C ILE A 23 -7.11 20.31 -11.63
N LEU A 24 -5.88 20.09 -12.07
CA LEU A 24 -5.56 19.20 -13.19
C LEU A 24 -5.82 17.73 -12.84
N ILE A 25 -5.58 17.33 -11.59
CA ILE A 25 -5.94 16.01 -11.04
C ILE A 25 -7.47 15.82 -11.01
N CYS A 26 -8.22 16.81 -10.53
CA CYS A 26 -9.68 16.76 -10.52
C CYS A 26 -10.25 16.69 -11.95
N ALA A 27 -9.73 17.48 -12.88
CA ALA A 27 -10.20 17.50 -14.27
C ALA A 27 -9.92 16.19 -15.02
N LEU A 28 -8.77 15.55 -14.79
CA LEU A 28 -8.46 14.25 -15.39
C LEU A 28 -9.28 13.11 -14.77
N GLY A 29 -9.60 13.17 -13.47
CA GLY A 29 -10.49 12.21 -12.81
C GLY A 29 -11.90 12.19 -13.39
N VAL A 30 -12.44 13.36 -13.75
CA VAL A 30 -13.80 13.49 -14.34
C VAL A 30 -13.86 12.93 -15.78
N ILE A 31 -12.77 12.98 -16.54
CA ILE A 31 -12.74 12.48 -17.93
C ILE A 31 -12.73 10.95 -18.00
N VAL A 32 -12.17 10.25 -16.99
CA VAL A 32 -12.11 8.77 -16.99
C VAL A 32 -13.47 8.14 -16.66
N VAL A 33 -14.32 8.81 -15.86
CA VAL A 33 -15.63 8.25 -15.47
C VAL A 33 -16.65 8.28 -16.61
N ASN A 34 -16.48 9.14 -17.62
CA ASN A 34 -17.50 9.37 -18.65
C ASN A 34 -17.34 8.54 -19.94
N HIS A 35 -16.40 7.58 -20.01
CA HIS A 35 -16.10 6.85 -21.25
C HIS A 35 -16.34 5.33 -21.25
N GLN A 36 -17.09 4.78 -20.30
CA GLN A 36 -17.54 3.38 -20.37
C GLN A 36 -19.07 3.27 -20.45
N ASN A 37 -19.59 3.46 -21.66
CA ASN A 37 -20.88 2.89 -22.05
C ASN A 37 -20.67 2.02 -23.29
N PRO A 38 -20.73 0.70 -23.16
CA PRO A 38 -21.23 -0.15 -24.21
C PRO A 38 -22.52 -0.86 -23.75
N SER A 39 -23.61 -0.54 -24.43
CA SER A 39 -24.87 -1.26 -24.35
C SER A 39 -24.71 -2.72 -24.77
N ALA A 40 -25.37 -3.59 -24.00
CA ALA A 40 -26.01 -4.85 -24.37
C ALA A 40 -25.17 -6.08 -24.82
N ASP A 41 -25.52 -7.20 -24.17
CA ASP A 41 -25.22 -8.61 -24.45
C ASP A 41 -23.79 -9.14 -24.20
N ARG A 42 -23.54 -9.50 -22.94
CA ARG A 42 -22.74 -10.69 -22.63
C ARG A 42 -23.23 -11.35 -21.33
N LYS A 43 -23.80 -12.56 -21.47
CA LYS A 43 -24.10 -13.44 -20.32
C LYS A 43 -22.81 -13.70 -19.50
N PRO A 44 -22.87 -13.71 -18.16
CA PRO A 44 -21.76 -14.16 -17.33
C PRO A 44 -21.79 -15.69 -17.21
N GLU A 45 -20.75 -16.34 -17.73
CA GLU A 45 -20.37 -17.74 -17.52
C GLU A 45 -18.84 -17.67 -17.48
N THR A 46 -18.10 -18.01 -16.43
CA THR A 46 -18.22 -19.09 -15.45
C THR A 46 -17.42 -18.67 -14.20
N ALA A 47 -17.93 -19.01 -13.02
CA ALA A 47 -17.24 -18.82 -11.76
C ALA A 47 -15.91 -19.61 -11.74
N VAL A 48 -14.79 -18.91 -11.53
CA VAL A 48 -13.60 -19.56 -10.99
C VAL A 48 -13.84 -19.71 -9.49
N THR A 49 -13.99 -20.95 -9.07
CA THR A 49 -14.06 -21.31 -7.64
C THR A 49 -12.66 -21.23 -7.08
N GLU A 50 -12.26 -20.09 -6.53
CA GLU A 50 -11.15 -20.03 -5.59
C GLU A 50 -11.66 -20.38 -4.19
N THR A 51 -11.53 -21.66 -3.87
CA THR A 51 -11.55 -22.15 -2.49
C THR A 51 -10.35 -21.57 -1.75
N GLY A 52 -10.61 -20.57 -0.91
CA GLY A 52 -9.58 -19.97 -0.05
C GLY A 52 -10.13 -18.87 0.85
N SER A 53 -11.31 -19.05 1.46
CA SER A 53 -11.77 -18.14 2.52
C SER A 53 -10.90 -18.32 3.77
N ALA A 54 -9.78 -17.62 3.83
CA ALA A 54 -9.12 -17.32 5.10
C ALA A 54 -9.99 -16.32 5.86
N LYS A 55 -10.96 -16.85 6.61
CA LYS A 55 -11.79 -16.09 7.55
C LYS A 55 -10.96 -15.82 8.80
N GLY A 56 -9.93 -14.97 8.69
CA GLY A 56 -9.08 -14.57 9.81
C GLY A 56 -9.70 -13.42 10.58
N SER A 57 -10.13 -13.66 11.82
CA SER A 57 -10.34 -12.60 12.80
C SER A 57 -9.03 -11.85 13.04
N ARG A 58 -9.11 -10.52 13.22
CA ARG A 58 -7.94 -9.66 13.46
C ARG A 58 -7.08 -10.24 14.61
N PRO A 59 -5.75 -10.32 14.48
CA PRO A 59 -4.89 -10.85 15.53
C PRO A 59 -5.10 -10.09 16.84
N THR A 60 -5.29 -10.82 17.93
CA THR A 60 -5.38 -10.31 19.30
C THR A 60 -4.04 -9.73 19.77
N GLN A 61 -4.05 -9.00 20.89
CA GLN A 61 -2.85 -8.35 21.40
C GLN A 61 -1.70 -9.35 21.68
N ASP A 62 -2.00 -10.62 21.98
CA ASP A 62 -1.00 -11.67 22.22
C ASP A 62 -0.39 -12.25 20.93
N ASP A 63 -0.99 -11.99 19.78
CA ASP A 63 -0.56 -12.54 18.49
C ASP A 63 0.65 -11.80 17.88
N TRP A 64 1.05 -10.67 18.46
CA TRP A 64 2.13 -9.80 17.95
C TRP A 64 3.51 -10.06 18.60
N ALA A 65 3.84 -11.32 18.90
CA ALA A 65 5.04 -11.68 19.65
C ALA A 65 6.35 -11.23 18.96
N GLY A 66 6.44 -11.35 17.64
CA GLY A 66 7.62 -10.94 16.88
C GLY A 66 7.82 -9.43 16.87
N LEU A 67 6.74 -8.66 16.64
CA LEU A 67 6.81 -7.19 16.70
C LEU A 67 7.23 -6.71 18.09
N LYS A 68 6.61 -7.25 19.15
CA LYS A 68 6.96 -6.93 20.53
C LYS A 68 8.42 -7.26 20.85
N ALA A 69 8.92 -8.41 20.40
CA ALA A 69 10.30 -8.82 20.63
C ALA A 69 11.32 -7.91 19.92
N ALA A 70 10.95 -7.41 18.73
CA ALA A 70 11.78 -6.50 17.96
C ALA A 70 11.65 -5.02 18.37
N GLY A 71 10.64 -4.67 19.19
CA GLY A 71 10.33 -3.29 19.57
C GLY A 71 9.56 -2.51 18.50
N ILE A 72 8.95 -3.20 17.53
CA ILE A 72 8.12 -2.57 16.49
C ILE A 72 6.73 -2.24 17.11
N PRO A 73 6.19 -1.03 16.89
CA PRO A 73 4.82 -0.70 17.28
C PRO A 73 3.81 -1.72 16.74
N VAL A 74 2.91 -2.19 17.60
CA VAL A 74 1.86 -3.13 17.20
C VAL A 74 0.74 -2.40 16.43
N PRO A 75 0.13 -3.02 15.39
CA PRO A 75 -0.96 -2.41 14.65
C PRO A 75 -2.13 -1.95 15.52
N GLY A 76 -2.78 -0.88 15.08
CA GLY A 76 -3.90 -0.23 15.76
C GLY A 76 -4.46 0.93 14.93
N SER A 77 -5.05 1.94 15.56
CA SER A 77 -5.61 3.08 14.82
C SER A 77 -4.57 3.87 13.99
N TRP A 78 -3.29 3.81 14.36
CA TRP A 78 -2.21 4.52 13.66
C TRP A 78 -1.83 3.87 12.31
N SER A 79 -2.03 2.54 12.19
CA SER A 79 -1.70 1.77 10.98
C SER A 79 -2.86 1.78 9.97
N GLU A 80 -4.07 2.15 10.40
CA GLU A 80 -5.25 2.36 9.57
C GLU A 80 -5.18 3.70 8.79
N ARG A 81 -4.49 3.68 7.65
CA ARG A 81 -4.28 4.90 6.84
C ARG A 81 -5.15 5.01 5.59
N THR A 82 -5.85 3.93 5.21
CA THR A 82 -6.75 3.92 4.06
C THR A 82 -8.06 4.61 4.39
N LYS A 83 -8.36 5.70 3.68
CA LYS A 83 -9.61 6.45 3.82
C LYS A 83 -10.58 6.10 2.70
N ALA A 84 -11.83 5.89 3.07
CA ALA A 84 -12.93 5.70 2.15
C ALA A 84 -13.85 6.92 2.15
N PHE A 85 -14.43 7.21 0.99
CA PHE A 85 -15.30 8.35 0.77
C PHE A 85 -16.71 7.87 0.47
N PRO A 86 -17.73 8.46 1.09
CA PRO A 86 -19.11 8.09 0.83
C PRO A 86 -19.48 8.40 -0.63
N VAL A 87 -20.34 7.57 -1.19
CA VAL A 87 -20.81 7.65 -2.58
C VAL A 87 -22.29 8.01 -2.57
N SER A 88 -22.66 9.00 -3.37
CA SER A 88 -24.04 9.39 -3.66
C SER A 88 -24.48 8.86 -5.01
N THR A 89 -25.76 8.57 -5.13
CA THR A 89 -26.39 8.23 -6.42
C THR A 89 -27.14 9.47 -6.91
N ASP A 90 -26.92 9.86 -8.16
CA ASP A 90 -27.70 10.94 -8.78
C ASP A 90 -29.11 10.45 -9.16
N GLY A 91 -29.95 11.38 -9.63
CA GLY A 91 -31.32 11.06 -10.06
C GLY A 91 -31.42 10.10 -11.25
N ASN A 92 -30.30 9.81 -11.93
CA ASN A 92 -30.19 8.87 -13.04
C ASN A 92 -29.56 7.53 -12.62
N GLY A 93 -29.23 7.36 -11.34
CA GLY A 93 -28.62 6.14 -10.82
C GLY A 93 -27.10 6.07 -10.97
N ALA A 94 -26.43 7.14 -11.41
CA ALA A 94 -24.98 7.18 -11.49
C ALA A 94 -24.37 7.44 -10.09
N ALA A 95 -23.39 6.63 -9.72
CA ALA A 95 -22.69 6.72 -8.45
C ALA A 95 -21.51 7.69 -8.56
N SER A 96 -21.41 8.66 -7.65
CA SER A 96 -20.31 9.62 -7.57
C SER A 96 -19.87 9.84 -6.12
N ILE A 97 -18.62 10.24 -5.92
CA ILE A 97 -18.13 10.61 -4.59
C ILE A 97 -18.97 11.78 -4.08
N ASN A 98 -19.49 11.63 -2.86
CA ASN A 98 -20.17 12.72 -2.17
C ASN A 98 -19.13 13.71 -1.68
N GLU A 99 -18.93 14.80 -2.43
CA GLU A 99 -17.94 15.85 -2.13
C GLU A 99 -18.15 16.54 -0.77
N ASN A 100 -19.38 16.50 -0.23
CA ASN A 100 -19.71 17.05 1.09
C ASN A 100 -19.60 16.00 2.21
N GLY A 101 -19.35 14.74 1.86
CA GLY A 101 -19.23 13.64 2.79
C GLY A 101 -17.86 13.62 3.45
N LYS A 102 -17.84 13.32 4.75
CA LYS A 102 -16.59 13.11 5.48
C LYS A 102 -16.02 11.74 5.09
N SER A 103 -14.71 11.69 4.87
CA SER A 103 -14.02 10.40 4.74
C SER A 103 -14.11 9.63 6.06
N VAL A 104 -14.14 8.31 5.94
CA VAL A 104 -14.19 7.37 7.05
C VAL A 104 -13.04 6.38 6.94
N ILE A 105 -12.64 5.82 8.06
CA ILE A 105 -11.91 4.55 8.10
C ILE A 105 -12.98 3.47 8.12
N LEU A 106 -12.84 2.46 7.26
CA LEU A 106 -13.82 1.37 7.19
C LEU A 106 -13.65 0.43 8.38
N ASP A 107 -14.78 0.03 8.99
CA ASP A 107 -14.84 -0.87 10.14
C ASP A 107 -14.33 -2.27 9.75
N ASP A 108 -13.49 -2.91 10.59
CA ASP A 108 -13.16 -4.34 10.51
C ASP A 108 -12.70 -4.89 9.12
N GLY A 109 -12.15 -4.07 8.23
CA GLY A 109 -12.31 -4.36 6.80
C GLY A 109 -11.05 -4.36 5.94
N GLY A 110 -10.37 -5.51 5.87
CA GLY A 110 -9.24 -5.80 4.99
C GLY A 110 -7.93 -5.24 5.54
N ALA A 111 -6.96 -6.09 5.85
CA ALA A 111 -5.65 -5.62 6.32
C ALA A 111 -5.14 -4.57 5.33
N GLY A 112 -5.04 -3.31 5.78
CA GLY A 112 -4.41 -2.28 4.98
C GLY A 112 -2.97 -2.70 4.68
N PRO A 113 -2.29 -2.02 3.74
CA PRO A 113 -0.91 -2.33 3.43
C PRO A 113 0.02 -2.46 4.65
N ILE A 114 -0.11 -1.53 5.60
CA ILE A 114 0.69 -1.51 6.83
C ILE A 114 0.37 -2.71 7.72
N ASP A 115 -0.91 -2.99 7.97
CA ASP A 115 -1.33 -4.14 8.77
C ASP A 115 -0.83 -5.47 8.17
N THR A 116 -0.95 -5.62 6.84
CA THR A 116 -0.51 -6.81 6.08
C THR A 116 1.01 -6.99 6.18
N ALA A 117 1.76 -5.90 5.98
CA ALA A 117 3.21 -5.92 6.10
C ALA A 117 3.64 -6.31 7.52
N LEU A 118 3.00 -5.72 8.54
CA LEU A 118 3.32 -5.97 9.94
C LEU A 118 2.93 -7.38 10.38
N GLU A 119 1.86 -7.97 9.86
CA GLU A 119 1.52 -9.38 10.09
C GLU A 119 2.63 -10.32 9.58
N THR A 120 3.17 -10.03 8.39
CA THR A 120 4.27 -10.82 7.82
C THR A 120 5.55 -10.63 8.61
N VAL A 121 5.90 -9.40 8.96
CA VAL A 121 7.08 -9.07 9.77
C VAL A 121 6.98 -9.67 11.17
N ASN A 122 5.79 -9.71 11.75
CA ASN A 122 5.54 -10.38 13.03
C ASN A 122 5.91 -11.86 12.98
N ALA A 123 5.49 -12.58 11.93
CA ALA A 123 5.82 -14.00 11.77
C ALA A 123 7.32 -14.21 11.56
N ILE A 124 7.96 -13.36 10.74
CA ILE A 124 9.40 -13.41 10.47
C ILE A 124 10.21 -13.21 11.76
N LEU A 125 9.80 -12.27 12.61
CA LEU A 125 10.51 -11.90 13.84
C LEU A 125 10.12 -12.71 15.07
N ASP A 126 9.12 -13.61 14.96
CA ASP A 126 8.61 -14.38 16.10
C ASP A 126 9.72 -15.27 16.71
N PRO A 127 10.11 -15.04 17.98
CA PRO A 127 11.13 -15.84 18.63
C PRO A 127 10.62 -17.22 19.10
N ASN A 128 9.32 -17.50 18.97
CA ASN A 128 8.68 -18.70 19.54
C ASN A 128 8.39 -19.79 18.50
N GLY A 129 8.26 -21.04 18.98
CA GLY A 129 7.93 -22.20 18.12
C GLY A 129 9.14 -22.80 17.41
N SER A 130 8.95 -23.94 16.74
CA SER A 130 10.03 -24.63 16.04
C SER A 130 10.41 -23.93 14.73
N ASP A 131 11.61 -24.21 14.21
CA ASP A 131 12.07 -23.65 12.92
C ASP A 131 11.20 -24.11 11.74
N ASP A 132 10.65 -25.33 11.82
CA ASP A 132 9.73 -25.84 10.80
C ASP A 132 8.39 -25.11 10.83
N ASP A 133 7.82 -24.88 12.03
CA ASP A 133 6.58 -24.12 12.19
C ASP A 133 6.75 -22.66 11.75
N TRP A 134 7.89 -22.05 12.10
CA TRP A 134 8.22 -20.70 11.67
C TRP A 134 8.35 -20.61 10.15
N ARG A 135 9.10 -21.53 9.54
CA ARG A 135 9.29 -21.56 8.08
C ARG A 135 7.96 -21.75 7.35
N SER A 136 7.11 -22.65 7.82
CA SER A 136 5.77 -22.84 7.24
C SER A 136 4.96 -21.55 7.31
N ARG A 137 4.86 -20.92 8.49
CA ARG A 137 4.10 -19.69 8.69
C ARG A 137 4.61 -18.53 7.81
N VAL A 138 5.93 -18.37 7.71
CA VAL A 138 6.54 -17.31 6.90
C VAL A 138 6.25 -17.53 5.41
N LEU A 139 6.34 -18.77 4.92
CA LEU A 139 6.01 -19.09 3.53
C LEU A 139 4.52 -18.96 3.22
N ASP A 140 3.64 -19.27 4.18
CA ASP A 140 2.19 -19.16 4.01
C ASP A 140 1.71 -17.69 3.90
N LEU A 141 2.47 -16.74 4.46
CA LEU A 141 2.14 -15.31 4.46
C LEU A 141 2.63 -14.56 3.21
N ILE A 142 3.57 -15.14 2.46
CA ILE A 142 4.10 -14.53 1.24
C ILE A 142 3.41 -15.15 0.04
N GLY A 143 2.63 -14.32 -0.63
CA GLY A 143 1.94 -14.70 -1.86
C GLY A 143 2.68 -14.27 -3.11
N ASP A 144 2.14 -14.67 -4.25
CA ASP A 144 2.63 -14.23 -5.54
C ASP A 144 2.37 -12.74 -5.78
N ASP A 145 3.12 -12.11 -6.68
CA ASP A 145 2.78 -10.79 -7.19
C ASP A 145 1.55 -10.81 -8.11
N GLY A 146 1.20 -9.67 -8.68
CA GLY A 146 0.06 -9.55 -9.58
C GLY A 146 0.15 -10.40 -10.84
N ALA A 147 1.36 -10.79 -11.28
CA ALA A 147 1.57 -11.68 -12.42
C ALA A 147 1.76 -13.15 -12.01
N GLY A 148 1.51 -13.51 -10.75
CA GLY A 148 1.63 -14.88 -10.29
C GLY A 148 3.07 -15.33 -10.02
N ASN A 149 4.01 -14.40 -9.82
CA ASN A 149 5.40 -14.74 -9.46
C ASN A 149 5.65 -14.52 -7.97
N GLY A 150 6.17 -15.53 -7.28
CA GLY A 150 6.70 -15.37 -5.92
C GLY A 150 8.08 -14.70 -5.92
N HIS A 151 8.34 -13.87 -4.90
CA HIS A 151 9.67 -13.28 -4.68
C HIS A 151 10.30 -13.91 -3.44
N PRO A 152 11.57 -14.37 -3.51
CA PRO A 152 12.22 -14.98 -2.36
C PRO A 152 12.51 -13.93 -1.28
N ILE A 153 12.26 -14.29 -0.02
CA ILE A 153 12.83 -13.58 1.12
C ILE A 153 14.35 -13.81 1.13
N SER A 154 15.11 -12.89 1.73
CA SER A 154 16.50 -13.14 2.10
C SER A 154 16.66 -14.49 2.79
N ASP A 155 17.65 -15.27 2.36
CA ASP A 155 18.01 -16.60 2.87
C ASP A 155 18.67 -16.59 4.25
N ALA A 156 18.51 -15.49 5.00
CA ALA A 156 19.06 -15.34 6.33
C ALA A 156 18.48 -16.38 7.30
N PRO A 157 19.30 -16.95 8.19
CA PRO A 157 18.84 -17.95 9.15
C PRO A 157 17.92 -17.33 10.20
N ARG A 158 16.99 -18.12 10.76
CA ARG A 158 16.00 -17.64 11.74
C ARG A 158 16.61 -16.85 12.91
N TRP A 159 17.74 -17.32 13.46
CA TRP A 159 18.40 -16.63 14.57
C TRP A 159 18.78 -15.20 14.20
N TRP A 160 19.09 -14.92 12.94
CA TRP A 160 19.42 -13.57 12.47
C TRP A 160 18.17 -12.70 12.49
N TRP A 161 17.05 -13.19 11.95
CA TRP A 161 15.76 -12.50 11.95
C TRP A 161 15.31 -12.12 13.37
N THR A 162 15.30 -13.08 14.29
CA THR A 162 14.84 -12.86 15.67
C THR A 162 15.71 -11.89 16.49
N GLN A 163 16.92 -11.59 16.02
CA GLN A 163 17.83 -10.62 16.66
C GLN A 163 17.64 -9.18 16.16
N ARG A 164 16.89 -8.97 15.08
CA ARG A 164 16.65 -7.64 14.49
C ARG A 164 15.84 -6.77 15.45
N ARG A 165 16.14 -5.49 15.45
CA ARG A 165 15.51 -4.51 16.34
C ARG A 165 15.07 -3.29 15.56
N PHE A 166 13.88 -2.81 15.89
CA PHE A 166 13.37 -1.55 15.39
C PHE A 166 14.27 -0.39 15.85
N GLN A 167 14.55 0.56 14.96
CA GLN A 167 15.32 1.75 15.26
C GLN A 167 14.73 2.95 14.52
N ALA A 168 13.70 3.60 15.08
CA ALA A 168 13.06 4.77 14.46
C ALA A 168 14.06 5.85 14.02
N ASP A 169 15.07 6.15 14.84
CA ASP A 169 16.11 7.14 14.54
C ASP A 169 16.93 6.82 13.26
N SER A 170 16.93 5.56 12.79
CA SER A 170 17.70 5.17 11.60
C SER A 170 17.16 5.77 10.30
N VAL A 171 15.91 6.25 10.29
CA VAL A 171 15.35 7.01 9.15
C VAL A 171 16.12 8.31 8.87
N CYS A 172 16.81 8.85 9.89
CA CYS A 172 17.54 10.12 9.81
C CYS A 172 19.07 9.97 9.90
N SER A 173 19.60 8.80 10.26
CA SER A 173 21.02 8.61 10.58
C SER A 173 21.93 8.26 9.39
N GLY A 174 21.47 8.41 8.14
CA GLY A 174 22.27 8.18 6.95
C GLY A 174 22.27 6.73 6.42
N GLN A 175 21.52 5.81 7.02
CA GLN A 175 21.10 4.56 6.35
C GLN A 175 20.02 4.82 5.26
N SER A 176 19.65 6.09 5.07
CA SER A 176 18.63 6.61 4.16
C SER A 176 19.04 6.71 2.68
N ASP A 177 20.28 6.37 2.31
CA ASP A 177 20.73 6.47 0.90
C ASP A 177 20.00 5.47 -0.03
N ALA A 178 19.24 4.53 0.55
CA ALA A 178 18.33 3.61 -0.13
C ALA A 178 16.85 4.01 0.09
N THR A 179 16.43 5.17 -0.43
CA THR A 179 15.01 5.59 -0.39
C THR A 179 14.25 5.11 -1.62
N TYR A 180 13.85 3.83 -1.59
CA TYR A 180 13.03 3.28 -2.66
C TYR A 180 11.61 3.87 -2.63
N ILE A 181 11.08 4.20 -1.46
CA ILE A 181 9.79 4.89 -1.31
C ILE A 181 9.88 6.40 -1.61
N SER A 182 8.77 7.00 -2.03
CA SER A 182 8.63 8.41 -2.43
C SER A 182 8.40 9.37 -1.25
N TYR A 183 8.77 8.98 -0.03
CA TYR A 183 8.57 9.79 1.16
C TYR A 183 9.87 10.42 1.66
N ALA A 184 9.81 11.68 2.10
CA ALA A 184 10.90 12.35 2.77
C ALA A 184 10.60 12.45 4.27
N TYR A 185 11.42 11.81 5.10
CA TYR A 185 11.37 12.02 6.54
C TYR A 185 11.85 13.44 6.86
N GLU A 186 11.09 14.16 7.68
CA GLU A 186 11.47 15.48 8.17
C GLU A 186 12.36 15.32 9.41
N CYS A 187 13.65 15.09 9.16
CA CYS A 187 14.65 14.98 10.22
C CYS A 187 14.96 16.35 10.83
N SER A 188 15.30 16.36 12.11
CA SER A 188 15.81 17.56 12.78
C SER A 188 17.16 17.99 12.18
N THR A 189 17.61 19.19 12.53
CA THR A 189 18.91 19.72 12.07
C THR A 189 20.12 18.91 12.58
N ASP A 190 19.97 18.19 13.69
CA ASP A 190 21.01 17.33 14.24
C ASP A 190 20.91 15.88 13.74
N GLY A 191 20.03 15.60 12.76
CA GLY A 191 19.90 14.29 12.14
C GLY A 191 19.16 13.26 13.00
N THR A 192 18.37 13.72 13.97
CA THR A 192 17.53 12.87 14.82
C THR A 192 16.10 12.80 14.29
N TRP A 193 15.40 11.72 14.61
CA TRP A 193 13.99 11.57 14.27
C TRP A 193 13.12 12.29 15.32
N PRO A 194 12.36 13.33 14.95
CA PRO A 194 11.56 14.07 15.93
C PRO A 194 10.16 13.48 16.15
N GLY A 195 9.74 12.50 15.33
CA GLY A 195 8.40 11.90 15.38
C GLY A 195 8.30 10.75 16.37
N SER A 196 7.12 10.13 16.43
CA SER A 196 6.93 8.90 17.22
C SER A 196 7.46 7.66 16.49
N ASP A 197 7.56 6.53 17.20
CA ASP A 197 7.90 5.23 16.60
C ASP A 197 6.87 4.80 15.54
N GLU A 198 5.59 5.11 15.75
CA GLU A 198 4.50 4.82 14.79
C GLU A 198 4.63 5.67 13.51
N ASP A 199 5.09 6.91 13.63
CA ASP A 199 5.30 7.82 12.51
C ASP A 199 6.53 7.47 11.67
N ALA A 200 7.49 6.73 12.26
CA ALA A 200 8.68 6.24 11.56
C ALA A 200 8.38 5.06 10.61
N ILE A 201 7.22 4.41 10.78
CA ILE A 201 6.72 3.39 9.85
C ILE A 201 5.79 4.05 8.84
N GLN A 202 6.15 3.96 7.58
CA GLN A 202 5.43 4.65 6.51
C GLN A 202 5.28 3.79 5.28
N SER A 203 4.24 4.07 4.50
CA SER A 203 4.02 3.44 3.21
C SER A 203 4.11 4.47 2.09
N ASN A 204 4.19 3.98 0.86
CA ASN A 204 4.44 4.85 -0.27
C ASN A 204 3.14 5.61 -0.64
N PRO A 205 3.17 6.96 -0.74
CA PRO A 205 1.95 7.71 -1.03
C PRO A 205 1.55 7.62 -2.50
N PHE A 206 2.52 7.41 -3.41
CA PHE A 206 2.31 7.25 -4.84
C PHE A 206 3.58 6.73 -5.51
N TYR A 207 3.43 6.09 -6.67
CA TYR A 207 4.54 5.70 -7.53
C TYR A 207 4.62 6.59 -8.77
N THR A 208 5.84 6.75 -9.28
CA THR A 208 6.06 7.33 -10.60
C THR A 208 6.39 6.22 -11.59
N ALA A 209 5.85 6.33 -12.80
CA ALA A 209 6.09 5.34 -13.86
C ALA A 209 7.56 5.32 -14.36
N ALA A 210 8.38 6.30 -13.97
CA ALA A 210 9.79 6.37 -14.30
C ALA A 210 10.68 5.60 -13.30
N GLU A 211 10.17 5.36 -12.08
CA GLU A 211 10.94 4.77 -10.98
C GLU A 211 10.49 3.34 -10.64
N THR A 212 9.47 2.84 -11.34
CA THR A 212 8.83 1.56 -11.02
C THR A 212 8.63 0.69 -12.25
N SER A 213 8.69 -0.63 -12.02
CA SER A 213 8.44 -1.66 -13.01
C SER A 213 7.68 -2.82 -12.36
N PHE A 214 6.47 -2.54 -11.88
CA PHE A 214 5.60 -3.58 -11.34
C PHE A 214 5.09 -4.51 -12.45
N PRO A 215 4.91 -5.81 -12.15
CA PRO A 215 4.42 -6.77 -13.11
C PRO A 215 2.94 -6.51 -13.42
N VAL A 216 2.57 -6.75 -14.67
CA VAL A 216 1.20 -6.56 -15.16
C VAL A 216 0.41 -7.85 -14.90
N PRO A 217 -0.71 -7.80 -14.15
CA PRO A 217 -1.55 -8.96 -13.92
C PRO A 217 -2.14 -9.56 -15.19
N ASP A 218 -2.25 -10.89 -15.21
CA ASP A 218 -2.90 -11.61 -16.30
C ASP A 218 -4.35 -11.17 -16.46
N GLY A 219 -4.79 -10.99 -17.71
CA GLY A 219 -6.15 -10.55 -18.04
C GLY A 219 -6.42 -9.06 -17.83
N LEU A 220 -5.46 -8.28 -17.31
CA LEU A 220 -5.62 -6.83 -17.19
C LEU A 220 -5.54 -6.16 -18.57
N SER A 221 -6.68 -5.64 -19.04
CA SER A 221 -6.77 -4.94 -20.33
C SER A 221 -6.51 -3.44 -20.14
N ILE A 222 -5.33 -2.98 -20.57
CA ILE A 222 -4.95 -1.56 -20.54
C ILE A 222 -4.88 -1.02 -21.98
N PRO A 223 -5.43 0.17 -22.27
CA PRO A 223 -5.27 0.79 -23.58
C PRO A 223 -3.79 0.91 -23.98
N SER A 224 -3.46 0.56 -25.23
CA SER A 224 -2.08 0.61 -25.73
C SER A 224 -1.47 2.01 -25.74
N THR A 225 -2.28 3.05 -25.62
CA THR A 225 -1.87 4.45 -25.54
C THR A 225 -1.52 4.92 -24.14
N SER A 226 -1.74 4.08 -23.12
CA SER A 226 -1.53 4.41 -21.71
C SER A 226 -0.33 3.63 -21.18
N ASN A 227 0.52 4.29 -20.39
CA ASN A 227 1.59 3.59 -19.70
C ASN A 227 0.97 2.65 -18.65
N PRO A 228 1.20 1.32 -18.73
CA PRO A 228 0.58 0.35 -17.83
C PRO A 228 0.96 0.59 -16.36
N GLN A 229 2.16 1.12 -16.09
CA GLN A 229 2.62 1.42 -14.74
C GLN A 229 1.71 2.41 -14.00
N LEU A 230 1.02 3.32 -14.71
CA LEU A 230 0.06 4.25 -14.10
C LEU A 230 -1.19 3.56 -13.53
N THR A 231 -1.45 2.33 -13.97
CA THR A 231 -2.58 1.50 -13.52
C THR A 231 -2.08 0.44 -12.54
N VAL A 232 -1.06 -0.34 -12.93
CA VAL A 232 -0.64 -1.50 -12.13
C VAL A 232 -0.04 -1.11 -10.79
N SER A 233 0.66 0.03 -10.70
CA SER A 233 1.27 0.48 -9.44
C SER A 233 0.25 0.77 -8.35
N ARG A 234 -1.02 1.05 -8.70
CA ARG A 234 -2.10 1.31 -7.73
C ARG A 234 -2.45 0.08 -6.90
N ALA A 235 -2.15 -1.10 -7.43
CA ALA A 235 -2.34 -2.36 -6.72
C ALA A 235 -1.20 -2.70 -5.78
N TYR A 236 -0.14 -1.90 -5.73
CA TYR A 236 0.99 -2.14 -4.83
C TYR A 236 1.08 -1.04 -3.80
N ASP A 237 1.60 -1.39 -2.63
CA ASP A 237 2.14 -0.44 -1.67
C ASP A 237 3.43 -1.04 -1.10
N THR A 238 4.33 -0.19 -0.60
CA THR A 238 5.58 -0.60 0.02
C THR A 238 5.69 0.08 1.37
N VAL A 239 5.74 -0.72 2.42
CA VAL A 239 5.89 -0.27 3.80
C VAL A 239 7.37 -0.28 4.17
N LEU A 240 7.89 0.88 4.56
CA LEU A 240 9.22 1.05 5.11
C LEU A 240 9.17 0.86 6.62
N ILE A 241 10.06 0.01 7.12
CA ILE A 241 10.26 -0.24 8.55
C ILE A 241 11.75 -0.01 8.87
N PRO A 242 12.11 1.02 9.65
CA PRO A 242 13.49 1.27 10.02
C PRO A 242 13.99 0.26 11.06
N MET A 243 14.98 -0.53 10.68
CA MET A 243 15.58 -1.57 11.52
C MET A 243 17.06 -1.27 11.79
N ASP A 244 17.64 -2.00 12.74
CA ASP A 244 19.03 -1.90 13.18
C ASP A 244 20.07 -2.19 12.09
N ASP A 245 19.67 -2.88 11.02
CA ASP A 245 20.51 -3.24 9.89
C ASP A 245 20.18 -2.53 8.59
N GLY A 246 19.28 -1.54 8.63
CA GLY A 246 18.83 -0.80 7.46
C GLY A 246 17.33 -0.71 7.36
N ASN A 247 16.86 0.08 6.40
CA ASN A 247 15.44 0.18 6.09
C ASN A 247 14.94 -1.11 5.44
N TRP A 248 13.95 -1.74 6.05
CA TRP A 248 13.23 -2.85 5.45
C TRP A 248 12.11 -2.31 4.58
N HIS A 249 11.94 -2.91 3.42
CA HIS A 249 10.89 -2.59 2.48
C HIS A 249 10.00 -3.82 2.31
N VAL A 250 8.77 -3.74 2.79
CA VAL A 250 7.78 -4.80 2.67
C VAL A 250 6.79 -4.39 1.59
N THR A 251 6.86 -5.05 0.44
CA THR A 251 5.94 -4.78 -0.66
C THR A 251 4.72 -5.67 -0.55
N VAL A 252 3.56 -5.05 -0.65
CA VAL A 252 2.25 -5.70 -0.60
C VAL A 252 1.53 -5.53 -1.93
N TYR A 253 0.79 -6.54 -2.32
CA TYR A 253 -0.11 -6.53 -3.47
C TYR A 253 -1.56 -6.55 -2.99
N CYS A 254 -2.35 -5.63 -3.51
CA CYS A 254 -3.70 -5.30 -3.09
C CYS A 254 -4.59 -5.20 -4.36
N PRO A 255 -5.15 -6.32 -4.84
CA PRO A 255 -5.79 -6.39 -6.15
C PRO A 255 -7.07 -5.55 -6.29
N ALA A 256 -7.76 -5.24 -5.19
CA ALA A 256 -8.99 -4.43 -5.22
C ALA A 256 -8.77 -2.99 -5.73
N SER A 257 -7.54 -2.47 -5.65
CA SER A 257 -7.23 -1.13 -6.17
C SER A 257 -7.32 -1.01 -7.69
N LEU A 258 -7.30 -2.11 -8.45
CA LEU A 258 -7.25 -2.07 -9.92
C LEU A 258 -8.58 -1.65 -10.53
N ASP A 259 -9.68 -2.13 -9.97
CA ASP A 259 -11.04 -1.90 -10.45
C ASP A 259 -11.86 -1.01 -9.50
N GLY A 260 -11.42 -0.84 -8.24
CA GLY A 260 -11.97 0.17 -7.35
C GLY A 260 -13.41 -0.11 -6.90
N PRO A 261 -13.73 -1.29 -6.35
CA PRO A 261 -15.11 -1.67 -6.05
C PRO A 261 -15.77 -0.72 -5.04
N LEU A 262 -17.11 -0.63 -5.11
CA LEU A 262 -17.90 0.01 -4.06
C LEU A 262 -17.92 -0.86 -2.81
N LEU A 263 -17.78 -0.23 -1.65
CA LEU A 263 -17.68 -0.91 -0.36
C LEU A 263 -18.86 -0.56 0.54
N ASP A 264 -19.24 -1.47 1.44
CA ASP A 264 -19.99 -1.11 2.63
C ASP A 264 -19.04 -0.61 3.74
N LYS A 265 -19.60 -0.18 4.87
CA LYS A 265 -18.82 0.32 6.01
C LYS A 265 -17.86 -0.71 6.61
N HIS A 266 -18.00 -2.00 6.26
CA HIS A 266 -17.19 -3.10 6.75
C HIS A 266 -16.16 -3.61 5.71
N SER A 267 -15.89 -2.79 4.69
CA SER A 267 -15.05 -3.13 3.51
C SER A 267 -15.48 -4.38 2.75
N ASN A 268 -16.77 -4.73 2.77
CA ASN A 268 -17.28 -5.72 1.84
C ASN A 268 -17.57 -5.06 0.50
N GLU A 269 -17.12 -5.71 -0.58
CA GLU A 269 -17.45 -5.31 -1.94
C GLU A 269 -18.96 -5.43 -2.21
N THR A 270 -19.49 -4.45 -2.92
CA THR A 270 -20.91 -4.31 -3.26
C THR A 270 -21.09 -3.94 -4.72
N GLU A 271 -22.14 -4.47 -5.35
CA GLU A 271 -22.39 -4.26 -6.78
C GLU A 271 -22.97 -2.87 -7.12
N ALA A 272 -23.71 -2.27 -6.19
CA ALA A 272 -24.38 -0.99 -6.41
C ALA A 272 -24.72 -0.28 -5.08
N PRO A 273 -24.83 1.06 -5.10
CA PRO A 273 -25.38 1.81 -3.97
C PRO A 273 -26.80 1.32 -3.66
N LYS A 274 -27.05 0.94 -2.40
CA LYS A 274 -28.37 0.50 -1.96
C LYS A 274 -29.10 1.67 -1.29
N ALA A 275 -30.31 1.97 -1.73
CA ALA A 275 -31.12 3.04 -1.14
C ALA A 275 -31.24 2.89 0.39
N GLY A 276 -30.89 3.95 1.13
CA GLY A 276 -30.87 3.96 2.59
C GLY A 276 -29.67 3.27 3.24
N LYS A 277 -28.68 2.80 2.47
CA LYS A 277 -27.39 2.32 2.97
C LYS A 277 -26.27 3.19 2.42
N GLU A 278 -25.30 3.50 3.27
CA GLU A 278 -24.08 4.19 2.82
C GLU A 278 -23.19 3.19 2.08
N SER A 279 -22.69 3.63 0.92
CA SER A 279 -21.65 2.96 0.15
C SER A 279 -20.44 3.87 0.08
N TYR A 280 -19.26 3.28 -0.02
CA TYR A 280 -17.99 4.00 -0.02
C TYR A 280 -17.12 3.58 -1.21
N THR A 281 -16.19 4.44 -1.57
CA THR A 281 -15.11 4.12 -2.51
C THR A 281 -13.79 4.59 -1.91
N VAL A 282 -12.70 3.89 -2.20
CA VAL A 282 -11.36 4.29 -1.75
C VAL A 282 -10.68 5.03 -2.89
N VAL A 283 -10.20 6.24 -2.59
CA VAL A 283 -9.35 7.01 -3.50
C VAL A 283 -7.93 6.93 -2.95
N SER A 284 -7.13 6.05 -3.54
CA SER A 284 -5.72 5.86 -3.20
C SER A 284 -4.86 5.79 -4.45
N ALA A 285 -3.63 6.29 -4.37
CA ALA A 285 -2.63 6.11 -5.43
C ALA A 285 -1.81 4.82 -5.27
N THR A 286 -1.98 4.12 -4.14
CA THR A 286 -1.34 2.85 -3.79
C THR A 286 -2.34 1.85 -3.22
N GLY A 287 -1.89 0.62 -3.01
CA GLY A 287 -2.71 -0.55 -2.68
C GLY A 287 -3.69 -0.35 -1.53
N TYR A 288 -4.89 -0.91 -1.65
CA TYR A 288 -5.79 -1.14 -0.52
C TYR A 288 -6.51 -2.48 -0.68
N GLY A 289 -6.77 -3.14 0.46
CA GLY A 289 -7.46 -4.43 0.49
C GLY A 289 -8.94 -4.27 0.79
N THR A 290 -9.71 -5.29 0.40
CA THR A 290 -11.10 -5.49 0.84
C THR A 290 -11.19 -6.82 1.59
N ARG A 291 -12.38 -7.16 2.12
CA ARG A 291 -12.57 -8.49 2.72
C ARG A 291 -12.57 -9.62 1.69
N GLN A 292 -13.04 -9.36 0.48
CA GLN A 292 -13.10 -10.33 -0.61
C GLN A 292 -11.76 -10.47 -1.32
N ARG A 293 -11.00 -9.36 -1.39
CA ARG A 293 -9.70 -9.26 -2.04
C ARG A 293 -8.72 -8.55 -1.10
N PRO A 294 -8.25 -9.25 -0.05
CA PRO A 294 -7.30 -8.67 0.90
C PRO A 294 -5.95 -8.38 0.25
N CYS A 295 -5.18 -7.49 0.85
CA CYS A 295 -3.77 -7.35 0.51
C CYS A 295 -3.01 -8.61 0.93
N ARG A 296 -1.89 -8.88 0.25
CA ARG A 296 -0.93 -9.92 0.59
C ARG A 296 0.49 -9.38 0.49
N THR A 297 1.39 -9.81 1.37
CA THR A 297 2.81 -9.51 1.21
C THR A 297 3.37 -10.31 0.06
N VAL A 298 4.18 -9.68 -0.79
CA VAL A 298 4.78 -10.32 -1.97
C VAL A 298 6.30 -10.28 -1.95
N GLU A 299 6.90 -9.37 -1.18
CA GLU A 299 8.34 -9.25 -1.03
C GLU A 299 8.68 -8.65 0.34
N VAL A 300 9.73 -9.14 0.98
CA VAL A 300 10.36 -8.53 2.16
C VAL A 300 11.84 -8.34 1.88
N VAL A 301 12.25 -7.09 1.76
CA VAL A 301 13.60 -6.69 1.39
C VAL A 301 14.27 -6.03 2.57
N VAL A 302 15.49 -6.45 2.91
CA VAL A 302 16.18 -6.06 4.14
C VAL A 302 17.55 -5.47 3.85
N GLY A 303 18.11 -4.74 4.82
CA GLY A 303 19.49 -4.26 4.76
C GLY A 303 19.84 -3.43 3.53
N GLY A 304 18.91 -2.61 3.03
CA GLY A 304 19.13 -1.74 1.88
C GLY A 304 19.19 -2.45 0.52
N GLN A 305 18.78 -3.72 0.46
CA GLN A 305 18.58 -4.42 -0.82
C GLN A 305 17.53 -3.71 -1.69
N LYS A 306 17.67 -3.85 -3.01
CA LYS A 306 16.77 -3.23 -3.99
C LYS A 306 15.50 -4.08 -4.18
N PRO A 307 14.30 -3.51 -3.96
CA PRO A 307 13.04 -4.19 -4.26
C PRO A 307 12.89 -4.53 -5.74
N PHE A 308 12.25 -5.66 -6.07
CA PHE A 308 12.12 -6.16 -7.45
C PHE A 308 11.54 -5.12 -8.42
N TRP A 309 10.65 -4.26 -7.92
CA TRP A 309 9.92 -3.28 -8.72
C TRP A 309 10.70 -1.99 -8.94
N SER A 310 11.76 -1.72 -8.16
CA SER A 310 12.41 -0.42 -8.20
C SER A 310 13.32 -0.28 -9.41
N LEU A 311 13.21 0.84 -10.12
CA LEU A 311 14.16 1.23 -11.16
C LEU A 311 15.26 2.16 -10.62
N LYS A 312 15.15 2.61 -9.36
CA LYS A 312 16.16 3.47 -8.72
C LYS A 312 17.44 2.67 -8.48
N ASP A 313 18.59 3.27 -8.77
CA ASP A 313 19.89 2.70 -8.40
C ASP A 313 20.38 3.36 -7.12
N THR A 314 20.79 2.53 -6.15
CA THR A 314 21.54 2.99 -4.98
C THR A 314 22.96 3.32 -5.42
N ARG A 315 23.40 4.56 -5.20
CA ARG A 315 24.77 5.01 -5.48
C ARG A 315 25.63 4.88 -4.24
#